data_AF-A0A8T7J198-F1
#
_entry.id   AF-A0A8T7J198-F1
#
_cell.length_a   1.000
_cell.length_b   1.000
_cell.length_c   1.000
_cell.angle_alpha   90.00
_cell.angle_beta   90.00
_cell.angle_gamma   90.00
#
_symmetry.space_group_name_H-M   'P 1'
#
loop_
_entity.id
_entity.type
_entity.pdbx_description
1 polymer ?
#
loop_
_entity_poly.entity_id
_entity_poly.type
_entity_poly.pdbx_seq_one_letter_code
_entity_poly.pdbx_strand_id
1 'polypeptide(L)'
;MGSIRAVTTRTIATCFLAGVAFLSSFSQAQQARLFSTEGYCILAFEQVERAYLLEYEKRLGFRPKVKLCNRVNRLVAEFQPASWDYQFGQPYPGSSIYITPEQVERIHSARERNRQARR
;
A
#
# COMPACT_ATOMS: atom_id res chain seq x y z
N MET A 1 -52.22 -33.45 14.30
CA MET A 1 -51.12 -33.33 13.31
C MET A 1 -51.18 -31.92 12.74
N GLY A 2 -50.33 -31.01 13.23
CA GLY A 2 -50.38 -29.60 12.88
C GLY A 2 -48.98 -29.00 12.74
N SER A 3 -48.63 -28.71 11.48
CA SER A 3 -47.79 -27.61 11.02
C SER A 3 -46.44 -27.34 11.73
N ILE A 4 -45.39 -28.05 11.31
CA ILE A 4 -43.98 -27.72 11.60
C ILE A 4 -43.27 -27.11 10.36
N ARG A 5 -43.95 -27.00 9.20
CA ARG A 5 -43.29 -26.75 7.91
C ARG A 5 -43.14 -25.28 7.48
N ALA A 6 -43.45 -24.29 8.32
CA ALA A 6 -43.49 -22.88 7.90
C ALA A 6 -42.41 -21.96 8.51
N VAL A 7 -41.53 -22.45 9.38
CA VAL A 7 -40.57 -21.60 10.13
C VAL A 7 -39.13 -21.66 9.57
N THR A 8 -38.85 -22.58 8.64
CA THR A 8 -37.48 -22.86 8.20
C THR A 8 -37.03 -22.09 6.95
N THR A 9 -37.92 -21.41 6.24
CA THR A 9 -37.59 -20.80 4.93
C THR A 9 -37.24 -19.30 5.01
N ARG A 10 -37.57 -18.60 6.10
CA ARG A 10 -37.33 -17.15 6.23
C ARG A 10 -35.98 -16.78 6.88
N THR A 11 -35.31 -17.71 7.54
CA THR A 11 -34.08 -17.45 8.31
C THR A 11 -32.80 -17.65 7.52
N ILE A 12 -32.86 -18.34 6.36
CA ILE A 12 -31.67 -18.62 5.54
C ILE A 12 -31.32 -17.42 4.65
N ALA A 13 -32.32 -16.63 4.25
CA ALA A 13 -32.13 -15.46 3.37
C ALA A 13 -31.41 -14.28 4.06
N THR A 14 -31.54 -14.13 5.38
CA THR A 14 -30.94 -13.02 6.14
C THR A 14 -29.45 -13.23 6.44
N CYS A 15 -28.98 -14.48 6.53
CA CYS A 15 -27.54 -14.76 6.73
C CYS A 15 -26.71 -14.53 5.45
N PHE A 16 -27.30 -14.73 4.26
CA PHE A 16 -26.58 -14.54 2.99
C PHE A 16 -26.27 -13.07 2.70
N LEU A 17 -27.17 -12.15 3.07
CA LEU A 17 -26.98 -10.70 2.83
C LEU A 17 -25.94 -10.07 3.76
N ALA A 18 -25.77 -10.59 4.98
CA ALA A 18 -24.76 -10.09 5.93
C ALA A 18 -23.32 -10.47 5.53
N GLY A 19 -23.12 -11.61 4.85
CA GLY A 19 -21.79 -12.05 4.40
C GLY A 19 -21.19 -11.17 3.29
N VAL A 20 -22.02 -10.62 2.40
CA VAL A 20 -21.55 -9.83 1.25
C VAL A 20 -21.01 -8.46 1.69
N ALA A 21 -21.64 -7.83 2.71
CA ALA A 21 -21.22 -6.53 3.21
C ALA A 21 -19.86 -6.56 3.95
N PHE A 22 -19.47 -7.70 4.51
CA PHE A 22 -18.19 -7.85 5.23
C PHE A 22 -16.99 -7.98 4.27
N LEU A 23 -17.20 -8.57 3.09
CA LEU A 23 -16.15 -8.77 2.08
C LEU A 23 -15.70 -7.45 1.41
N SER A 24 -16.62 -6.49 1.23
CA SER A 24 -16.30 -5.19 0.63
C SER A 24 -15.30 -4.36 1.43
N SER A 25 -15.37 -4.40 2.77
CA SER A 25 -14.47 -3.63 3.65
C SER A 25 -13.02 -4.13 3.62
N PHE A 26 -12.82 -5.44 3.41
CA PHE A 26 -11.48 -6.03 3.32
C PHE A 26 -10.71 -5.54 2.08
N SER A 27 -11.41 -5.33 0.96
CA SER A 27 -10.80 -4.88 -0.30
C SER A 27 -10.22 -3.46 -0.18
N GLN A 28 -10.93 -2.52 0.45
CA GLN A 28 -10.43 -1.14 0.63
C GLN A 28 -9.23 -1.06 1.56
N ALA A 29 -9.23 -1.80 2.67
CA ALA A 29 -8.10 -1.81 3.61
C ALA A 29 -6.82 -2.38 2.97
N GLN A 30 -6.95 -3.40 2.13
CA GLN A 30 -5.83 -3.99 1.41
C GLN A 30 -5.32 -3.03 0.31
N GLN A 31 -6.20 -2.30 -0.37
CA GLN A 31 -5.80 -1.32 -1.37
C GLN A 31 -5.06 -0.12 -0.76
N ALA A 32 -5.46 0.33 0.44
CA ALA A 32 -4.74 1.35 1.21
C ALA A 32 -3.34 0.90 1.66
N ARG A 33 -3.10 -0.41 1.82
CA ARG A 33 -1.75 -0.96 2.05
C ARG A 33 -0.88 -0.93 0.79
N LEU A 34 -1.47 -1.02 -0.40
CA LEU A 34 -0.74 -1.07 -1.67
C LEU A 34 -0.34 0.32 -2.16
N PHE A 35 -1.27 1.28 -2.03
CA PHE A 35 -1.10 2.66 -2.48
C PHE A 35 -1.30 3.63 -1.32
N SER A 36 -0.22 4.23 -0.85
CA SER A 36 -0.21 5.22 0.22
C SER A 36 0.52 6.49 -0.21
N THR A 37 0.22 7.60 0.46
CA THR A 37 0.86 8.89 0.14
C THR A 37 2.34 8.86 0.52
N GLU A 38 2.65 8.22 1.65
CA GLU A 38 3.99 7.99 2.17
C GLU A 38 4.79 7.07 1.24
N GLY A 39 4.18 5.98 0.78
CA GLY A 39 4.78 5.05 -0.18
C GLY A 39 5.15 5.75 -1.49
N TYR A 40 4.25 6.56 -2.05
CA TYR A 40 4.57 7.39 -3.22
C TYR A 40 5.78 8.29 -2.98
N CYS A 41 5.83 8.98 -1.85
CA CYS A 41 6.91 9.93 -1.54
C CYS A 41 8.27 9.24 -1.44
N ILE A 42 8.32 8.03 -0.85
CA ILE A 42 9.52 7.21 -0.77
C ILE A 42 9.95 6.75 -2.17
N LEU A 43 9.02 6.23 -2.98
CA LEU A 43 9.31 5.79 -4.35
C LEU A 43 9.83 6.92 -5.23
N ALA A 44 9.24 8.11 -5.09
CA ALA A 44 9.68 9.30 -5.81
C ALA A 44 11.08 9.75 -5.34
N PHE A 45 11.37 9.66 -4.04
CA PHE A 45 12.68 9.97 -3.48
C PHE A 45 13.77 9.01 -3.96
N GLU A 46 13.46 7.71 -4.03
CA GLU A 46 14.33 6.66 -4.55
C GLU A 46 14.47 6.70 -6.08
N GLN A 47 13.82 7.66 -6.74
CA GLN A 47 13.90 7.89 -8.19
C GLN A 47 13.45 6.68 -9.02
N VAL A 48 12.38 6.03 -8.55
CA VAL A 48 11.67 5.01 -9.33
C VAL A 48 11.13 5.63 -10.62
N GLU A 49 10.97 4.79 -11.64
CA GLU A 49 10.57 5.20 -12.98
C GLU A 49 9.33 6.09 -13.01
N ARG A 50 9.42 7.19 -13.76
CA ARG A 50 8.35 8.17 -13.85
C ARG A 50 7.02 7.56 -14.33
N ALA A 51 7.07 6.57 -15.23
CA ALA A 51 5.88 5.89 -15.71
C ALA A 51 5.11 5.20 -14.57
N TYR A 52 5.82 4.53 -13.67
CA TYR A 52 5.24 3.88 -12.49
C TYR A 52 4.65 4.92 -11.52
N LEU A 53 5.37 6.02 -11.26
CA LEU A 53 4.87 7.10 -10.40
C LEU A 53 3.58 7.73 -10.94
N LEU A 54 3.46 7.91 -12.26
CA LEU A 54 2.25 8.42 -12.89
C LEU A 54 1.06 7.45 -12.74
N GLU A 55 1.30 6.14 -12.81
CA GLU A 55 0.25 5.16 -12.50
C GLU A 55 -0.15 5.23 -11.02
N TYR A 56 0.82 5.33 -10.13
CA TYR A 56 0.60 5.45 -8.69
C TYR A 56 -0.25 6.68 -8.35
N GLU A 57 0.04 7.84 -8.96
CA GLU A 57 -0.76 9.07 -8.82
C GLU A 57 -2.21 8.86 -9.24
N LYS A 58 -2.45 8.13 -10.35
CA LYS A 58 -3.81 7.79 -10.80
C LYS A 58 -4.54 6.92 -9.78
N ARG A 59 -3.84 5.96 -9.15
CA ARG A 59 -4.43 5.09 -8.12
C ARG A 59 -4.75 5.85 -6.83
N LEU A 60 -3.92 6.84 -6.46
CA LEU A 60 -4.17 7.74 -5.34
C LEU A 60 -5.28 8.77 -5.62
N GLY A 61 -5.52 9.10 -6.89
CA GLY A 61 -6.46 10.14 -7.31
C GLY A 61 -5.89 11.56 -7.21
N PHE A 62 -4.63 11.71 -6.79
CA PHE A 62 -3.92 12.98 -6.76
C PHE A 62 -2.41 12.76 -6.74
N ARG A 63 -1.65 13.83 -7.03
CA ARG A 63 -0.21 13.86 -6.85
C ARG A 63 0.16 14.42 -5.49
N PRO A 64 0.86 13.67 -4.62
CA PRO A 64 1.34 14.19 -3.34
C PRO A 64 2.20 15.45 -3.49
N LYS A 65 1.96 16.45 -2.63
CA LYS A 65 2.68 17.73 -2.65
C LYS A 65 4.14 17.54 -2.22
N VAL A 66 5.04 18.28 -2.86
CA VAL A 66 6.49 18.27 -2.56
C VAL A 66 6.76 18.49 -1.06
N LYS A 67 6.07 19.45 -0.43
CA LYS A 67 6.23 19.74 1.01
C LYS A 67 5.89 18.53 1.90
N LEU A 68 4.93 17.70 1.50
CA LEU A 68 4.60 16.48 2.23
C LEU A 68 5.70 15.43 2.04
N CYS A 69 6.13 15.19 0.80
CA CYS A 69 7.19 14.23 0.53
C CYS A 69 8.51 14.59 1.23
N ASN A 70 8.86 15.88 1.29
CA ASN A 70 10.04 16.31 2.04
C ASN A 70 9.95 15.95 3.53
N ARG A 71 8.76 16.00 4.14
CA ARG A 71 8.57 15.59 5.54
C ARG A 71 8.70 14.08 5.72
N VAL A 72 8.10 13.29 4.83
CA VAL A 72 8.21 11.83 4.84
C VAL A 72 9.67 11.42 4.68
N ASN A 73 10.37 11.99 3.69
CA ASN A 73 11.76 11.67 3.40
C ASN A 73 12.69 12.05 4.55
N ARG A 74 12.44 13.18 5.22
CA ARG A 74 13.20 13.55 6.42
C ARG A 74 13.02 12.54 7.54
N LEU A 75 11.79 12.10 7.79
CA LEU A 75 11.49 11.09 8.80
C LEU A 75 12.16 9.76 8.44
N VAL A 76 12.07 9.31 7.20
CA VAL A 76 12.76 8.08 6.76
C VAL A 76 14.27 8.22 6.94
N ALA A 77 14.88 9.31 6.49
CA ALA A 77 16.32 9.53 6.61
C ALA A 77 16.81 9.58 8.07
N GLU A 78 15.96 10.03 9.00
CA GLU A 78 16.30 10.12 10.42
C GLU A 78 16.29 8.76 11.12
N PHE A 79 15.39 7.86 10.72
CA PHE A 79 15.23 6.55 11.36
C PHE A 79 15.82 5.38 10.58
N GLN A 80 16.17 5.55 9.30
CA GLN A 80 16.67 4.49 8.44
C GLN A 80 18.15 4.20 8.73
N PRO A 81 18.50 2.98 9.20
CA PRO A 81 19.90 2.56 9.30
C PRO A 81 20.60 2.54 7.93
N ALA A 82 21.91 2.79 7.91
CA ALA A 82 22.68 2.88 6.67
C ALA A 82 22.61 1.61 5.79
N SER A 83 22.51 0.42 6.40
CA SER A 83 22.41 -0.87 5.72
C SER A 83 20.98 -1.39 5.60
N TRP A 84 19.98 -0.55 5.85
CA TRP A 84 18.59 -0.98 5.86
C TRP A 84 18.06 -1.17 4.45
N ASP A 85 17.49 -2.35 4.22
CA ASP A 85 17.11 -2.82 2.90
C ASP A 85 15.63 -3.16 2.80
N TYR A 86 14.79 -2.23 3.28
CA TYR A 86 13.34 -2.37 3.25
C TYR A 86 12.83 -3.69 3.87
N GLN A 87 13.48 -4.18 4.94
CA GLN A 87 13.10 -5.45 5.57
C GLN A 87 11.63 -5.43 5.98
N PHE A 88 10.91 -6.52 5.67
CA PHE A 88 9.46 -6.63 5.86
C PHE A 88 8.63 -5.55 5.13
N GLY A 89 9.19 -4.94 4.07
CA GLY A 89 8.57 -3.85 3.34
C GLY A 89 8.58 -2.51 4.10
N GLN A 90 9.40 -2.36 5.14
CA GLN A 90 9.42 -1.14 5.96
C GLN A 90 10.62 -0.26 5.61
N PRO A 91 10.46 1.06 5.43
CA PRO A 91 11.59 1.95 5.12
C PRO A 91 12.61 2.09 6.27
N TYR A 92 12.21 1.77 7.49
CA TYR A 92 13.05 1.73 8.69
C TYR A 92 12.40 0.80 9.73
N PRO A 93 13.14 0.30 10.74
CA PRO A 93 12.60 -0.63 11.74
C PRO A 93 11.36 -0.08 12.46
N GLY A 94 10.28 -0.86 12.49
CA GLY A 94 9.05 -0.48 13.21
C GLY A 94 8.21 0.58 12.49
N SER A 95 8.53 0.93 11.24
CA SER A 95 7.71 1.84 10.46
C SER A 95 6.32 1.27 10.23
N SER A 96 5.30 2.12 10.34
CA SER A 96 3.94 1.81 9.89
C SER A 96 3.79 1.92 8.37
N ILE A 97 4.77 2.50 7.68
CA ILE A 97 4.77 2.64 6.24
C ILE A 97 5.15 1.29 5.63
N TYR A 98 4.32 0.82 4.69
CA TYR A 98 4.55 -0.42 3.98
C TYR A 98 4.86 -0.15 2.50
N ILE A 99 5.91 -0.79 2.02
CA ILE A 99 6.39 -0.84 0.65
C ILE A 99 6.26 -2.30 0.21
N THR A 100 5.56 -2.53 -0.90
CA THR A 100 5.34 -3.89 -1.40
C THR A 100 6.65 -4.50 -1.92
N PRO A 101 6.77 -5.83 -1.99
CA PRO A 101 7.97 -6.46 -2.55
C PRO A 101 8.32 -5.97 -3.96
N GLU A 102 7.30 -5.81 -4.82
CA GLU A 102 7.49 -5.25 -6.17
C GLU A 102 8.02 -3.80 -6.13
N GLN A 103 7.53 -2.99 -5.21
CA GLN A 103 8.01 -1.62 -5.02
C GLN A 103 9.46 -1.60 -4.53
N VAL A 104 9.84 -2.52 -3.64
CA VAL A 104 11.21 -2.69 -3.17
C VAL A 104 12.13 -3.05 -4.34
N GLU A 105 11.75 -4.00 -5.20
CA GLU A 105 12.51 -4.37 -6.41
C GLU A 105 12.73 -3.17 -7.34
N ARG A 106 11.71 -2.31 -7.50
CA ARG A 106 11.81 -1.08 -8.29
C ARG A 106 12.78 -0.07 -7.66
N ILE A 107 12.80 0.05 -6.34
CA ILE A 107 13.76 0.88 -5.61
C ILE A 107 15.18 0.38 -5.84
N HIS A 108 15.42 -0.94 -5.73
CA HIS A 108 16.72 -1.53 -6.01
C HIS A 108 17.18 -1.25 -7.45
N SER A 109 16.29 -1.45 -8.41
CA SER A 109 16.56 -1.19 -9.83
C SER A 109 16.91 0.29 -10.07
N ALA A 110 16.19 1.21 -9.42
CA ALA A 110 16.47 2.64 -9.51
C ALA A 110 17.82 3.01 -8.89
N ARG A 111 18.14 2.47 -7.70
CA ARG A 111 19.44 2.65 -7.04
C ARG A 111 20.59 2.16 -7.90
N GLU A 112 20.44 1.01 -8.54
CA GLU A 112 21.48 0.46 -9.41
C GLU A 112 21.69 1.30 -10.67
N ARG A 113 20.60 1.68 -11.36
CA ARG A 113 20.66 2.62 -12.50
C ARG A 113 21.36 3.93 -12.12
N ASN A 114 21.05 4.48 -10.95
CA ASN A 114 21.66 5.71 -10.46
C ASN A 114 23.13 5.56 -10.11
N ARG A 115 23.56 4.39 -9.63
CA ARG A 115 24.98 4.09 -9.42
C ARG A 115 25.73 4.03 -10.74
N GLN A 116 25.16 3.39 -11.75
CA GLN A 116 25.75 3.26 -13.08
C GLN A 116 25.88 4.63 -13.77
N ALA A 117 24.87 5.49 -13.67
CA ALA A 117 24.92 6.84 -14.24
C ALA A 117 25.94 7.79 -13.59
N ARG A 118 26.45 7.44 -12.39
CA ARG A 118 27.46 8.23 -11.66
C ARG A 118 28.89 7.75 -11.88
N ARG A 119 29.07 6.60 -12.52
CA ARG A 119 30.38 6.04 -12.88
C ARG A 119 30.80 6.57 -14.24
#